data_AF-A0A7Y5CSQ6-F1
#
_entry.id   AF-A0A7Y5CSQ6-F1
#
_cell.length_a   1.000
_cell.length_b   1.000
_cell.length_c   1.000
_cell.angle_alpha   90.00
_cell.angle_beta   90.00
_cell.angle_gamma   90.00
#
_symmetry.space_group_name_H-M   'P 1'
#
loop_
_entity.id
_entity.type
_entity.pdbx_description
1 polymer ?
#
loop_
_entity_poly.entity_id
_entity_poly.type
_entity_poly.pdbx_seq_one_letter_code
_entity_poly.pdbx_strand_id
1 'polypeptide(L)'
;MEEFKDTFNRSGPGLGGNWDANEAMQIQNNQLVNTSTVDQWNGFLAIAKVFTNPTVVKLVFGSRSDSLGRAFTGAAVRLSTTSYKTAKGYLVVHNGERLKLFELFDGVPRTPAIADQAALAPPPNIGDTLRVELDSDGSGHKFTVYINNTFDGILLDPDKVAGNGEVLYAGIQIHGNTNDGVDFVSLSTPSDAVPPAAITSLSVVGASSTTLTLEFTATGDDGNTGVASRYDVRYAASAITENNFSSATAANVNDQPAPAGTVQRVTVTGLSSGKTYFFAIKVLDEANNASKISNVVQGSTALLSTVKDDFERAGPGLGSNWAAGANIQIAGGEVKNVSTSFGWERAVLSTRRNAQEVTIKWGPTATPEALQHTGIFVMASSGSSTASGYLIQRENVSGGRTNLWHVKASGELEHGRFGDDGQDHGSGKFEHLRSHG
;
A
#
# COMPACT_ATOMS: atom_id res chain seq x y z
N MET A 1 -19.46 8.49 0.42
CA MET A 1 -19.22 9.89 0.80
C MET A 1 -18.50 9.83 2.12
N GLU A 2 -17.20 10.12 2.12
CA GLU A 2 -16.51 10.35 3.38
C GLU A 2 -17.01 11.68 3.95
N GLU A 3 -17.30 11.70 5.24
CA GLU A 3 -17.90 12.88 5.88
C GLU A 3 -17.42 13.01 7.32
N PHE A 4 -16.97 14.22 7.68
CA PHE A 4 -16.76 14.65 9.06
C PHE A 4 -17.92 15.55 9.50
N LYS A 5 -18.39 15.37 10.74
CA LYS A 5 -19.47 16.17 11.34
C LYS A 5 -19.12 16.60 12.75
N ASP A 6 -19.53 17.82 13.10
CA ASP A 6 -19.51 18.28 14.48
C ASP A 6 -20.75 19.12 14.78
N THR A 7 -21.46 18.77 15.85
CA THR A 7 -22.65 19.52 16.35
C THR A 7 -22.29 20.48 17.46
N PHE A 8 -21.03 20.50 17.93
CA PHE A 8 -20.58 21.27 19.09
C PHE A 8 -21.38 21.05 20.40
N ASN A 9 -22.27 20.05 20.43
CA ASN A 9 -23.11 19.68 21.59
C ASN A 9 -22.28 18.98 22.69
N ARG A 10 -21.41 19.75 23.36
CA ARG A 10 -20.57 19.28 24.47
C ARG A 10 -20.19 20.45 25.39
N SER A 11 -19.72 20.12 26.59
CA SER A 11 -19.23 21.11 27.56
C SER A 11 -17.95 21.78 27.06
N GLY A 12 -17.94 23.11 26.99
CA GLY A 12 -16.79 23.92 26.59
C GLY A 12 -15.74 24.13 27.68
N PRO A 13 -14.73 24.97 27.44
CA PRO A 13 -14.60 25.90 26.29
C PRO A 13 -13.92 25.28 25.05
N GLY A 14 -13.16 24.20 25.17
CA GLY A 14 -12.35 23.67 24.07
C GLY A 14 -13.14 22.92 23.00
N LEU A 15 -12.71 23.04 21.73
CA LEU A 15 -13.31 22.31 20.61
C LEU A 15 -12.94 20.81 20.57
N GLY A 16 -11.89 20.40 21.30
CA GLY A 16 -11.44 19.01 21.38
C GLY A 16 -10.35 18.64 20.36
N GLY A 17 -9.88 17.39 20.42
CA GLY A 17 -8.69 16.92 19.69
C GLY A 17 -8.80 16.99 18.16
N ASN A 18 -10.02 17.02 17.62
CA ASN A 18 -10.27 17.07 16.18
C ASN A 18 -10.02 18.44 15.55
N TRP A 19 -9.82 19.48 16.37
CA TRP A 19 -9.71 20.86 15.94
C TRP A 19 -8.35 21.47 16.29
N ASP A 20 -7.86 22.37 15.44
CA ASP A 20 -6.91 23.42 15.82
C ASP A 20 -7.65 24.75 15.71
N ALA A 21 -7.63 25.57 16.76
CA ALA A 21 -8.41 26.79 16.77
C ALA A 21 -7.76 27.88 17.61
N ASN A 22 -8.05 29.13 17.24
CA ASN A 22 -7.75 30.27 18.08
C ASN A 22 -8.42 30.13 19.45
N GLU A 23 -7.76 30.58 20.51
CA GLU A 23 -8.25 30.46 21.90
C GLU A 23 -9.60 31.14 22.15
N ALA A 24 -9.94 32.15 21.34
CA ALA A 24 -11.23 32.83 21.41
C ALA A 24 -12.37 32.00 20.79
N MET A 25 -12.06 31.04 19.90
CA MET A 25 -13.01 30.12 19.30
C MET A 25 -13.34 29.04 20.33
N GLN A 26 -14.54 29.11 20.91
CA GLN A 26 -14.92 28.28 22.04
C GLN A 26 -16.30 27.67 21.86
N ILE A 27 -16.55 26.57 22.56
CA ILE A 27 -17.91 26.03 22.70
C ILE A 27 -18.61 26.77 23.85
N GLN A 28 -19.69 27.46 23.55
CA GLN A 28 -20.58 28.04 24.54
C GLN A 28 -22.03 27.73 24.20
N ASN A 29 -22.80 27.29 25.21
CA ASN A 29 -24.22 26.94 25.03
C ASN A 29 -24.46 25.96 23.86
N ASN A 30 -23.57 24.96 23.73
CA ASN A 30 -23.59 23.95 22.67
C ASN A 30 -23.35 24.45 21.24
N GLN A 31 -22.74 25.63 21.08
CA GLN A 31 -22.39 26.22 19.78
C GLN A 31 -20.93 26.62 19.74
N LEU A 32 -20.32 26.59 18.55
CA LEU A 32 -19.07 27.27 18.32
C LEU A 32 -19.30 28.78 18.24
N VAL A 33 -18.58 29.56 19.04
CA VAL A 33 -18.64 31.03 19.08
C VAL A 33 -17.25 31.64 19.10
N ASN A 34 -17.14 32.90 18.68
CA ASN A 34 -15.97 33.73 18.97
C ASN A 34 -16.19 34.59 20.21
N THR A 35 -15.43 34.34 21.26
CA THR A 35 -15.55 35.03 22.55
C THR A 35 -14.73 36.33 22.63
N SER A 36 -14.00 36.69 21.57
CA SER A 36 -13.20 37.90 21.55
C SER A 36 -14.08 39.15 21.52
N THR A 37 -13.73 40.13 22.34
CA THR A 37 -14.34 41.47 22.33
C THR A 37 -13.64 42.44 21.38
N VAL A 38 -12.65 41.98 20.61
CA VAL A 38 -11.89 42.83 19.69
C VAL A 38 -12.48 42.74 18.28
N ASP A 39 -12.89 43.88 17.75
CA ASP A 39 -13.54 44.02 16.43
C ASP A 39 -12.54 43.89 15.27
N GLN A 40 -12.13 42.66 14.95
CA GLN A 40 -11.20 42.36 13.85
C GLN A 40 -11.23 40.88 13.44
N TRP A 41 -10.62 40.56 12.29
CA TRP A 41 -10.31 39.20 11.86
C TRP A 41 -8.93 38.74 12.38
N ASN A 42 -8.72 38.61 13.70
CA ASN A 42 -7.40 38.28 14.29
C ASN A 42 -7.06 36.78 14.25
N GLY A 43 -7.18 36.15 13.08
CA GLY A 43 -6.95 34.71 12.95
C GLY A 43 -7.95 33.87 13.74
N PHE A 44 -9.18 34.37 13.94
CA PHE A 44 -10.28 33.71 14.66
C PHE A 44 -10.86 32.55 13.84
N LEU A 45 -10.03 31.53 13.65
CA LEU A 45 -10.23 30.42 12.75
C LEU A 45 -10.19 29.12 13.56
N ALA A 46 -11.11 28.21 13.25
CA ALA A 46 -11.14 26.84 13.75
C ALA A 46 -11.05 25.88 12.56
N ILE A 47 -9.99 25.06 12.49
CA ILE A 47 -9.70 24.13 11.40
C ILE A 47 -9.88 22.69 11.87
N ALA A 48 -10.63 21.90 11.11
CA ALA A 48 -10.74 20.47 11.37
C ALA A 48 -9.46 19.75 10.92
N LYS A 49 -8.81 19.03 11.83
CA LYS A 49 -7.54 18.30 11.56
C LYS A 49 -7.74 16.90 11.01
N VAL A 50 -8.98 16.40 11.07
CA VAL A 50 -9.32 14.98 10.86
C VAL A 50 -9.93 14.71 9.48
N PHE A 51 -9.99 15.71 8.61
CA PHE A 51 -10.58 15.58 7.28
C PHE A 51 -9.79 16.43 6.28
N THR A 52 -9.34 15.81 5.19
CA THR A 52 -8.52 16.45 4.15
C THR A 52 -9.26 16.49 2.83
N ASN A 53 -8.90 17.45 1.99
CA ASN A 53 -9.44 17.68 0.64
C ASN A 53 -10.97 17.72 0.55
N PRO A 54 -11.70 18.36 1.51
CA PRO A 54 -13.15 18.48 1.37
C PRO A 54 -13.50 19.22 0.08
N THR A 55 -14.54 18.75 -0.60
CA THR A 55 -15.13 19.44 -1.77
C THR A 55 -16.46 20.08 -1.42
N VAL A 56 -17.03 19.78 -0.25
CA VAL A 56 -18.22 20.46 0.29
C VAL A 56 -17.99 20.82 1.74
N VAL A 57 -18.27 22.08 2.07
CA VAL A 57 -18.27 22.60 3.45
C VAL A 57 -19.64 23.17 3.75
N LYS A 58 -20.26 22.70 4.84
CA LYS A 58 -21.57 23.16 5.28
C LYS A 58 -21.51 23.63 6.73
N LEU A 59 -22.11 24.77 7.02
CA LEU A 59 -22.32 25.31 8.37
C LEU A 59 -23.81 25.53 8.60
N VAL A 60 -24.27 25.43 9.85
CA VAL A 60 -25.61 25.84 10.28
C VAL A 60 -25.49 27.01 11.23
N PHE A 61 -26.12 28.14 10.89
CA PHE A 61 -26.10 29.32 11.74
C PHE A 61 -26.89 29.08 13.02
N GLY A 62 -26.23 29.33 14.14
CA GLY A 62 -26.71 28.94 15.45
C GLY A 62 -27.90 29.75 15.95
N SER A 63 -28.71 29.13 16.79
CA SER A 63 -29.86 29.73 17.48
C SER A 63 -29.61 31.03 18.25
N ARG A 64 -28.35 31.37 18.58
CA ARG A 64 -27.99 32.58 19.32
C ARG A 64 -27.44 33.71 18.45
N SER A 65 -27.18 33.43 17.17
CA SER A 65 -26.63 34.40 16.24
C SER A 65 -27.63 35.52 15.93
N ASP A 66 -27.17 36.76 15.86
CA ASP A 66 -27.92 37.87 15.28
C ASP A 66 -27.55 38.09 13.80
N SER A 67 -28.16 39.09 13.16
CA SER A 67 -27.87 39.38 11.75
C SER A 67 -26.43 39.77 11.49
N LEU A 68 -25.78 40.47 12.44
CA LEU A 68 -24.39 40.90 12.31
C LEU A 68 -23.45 39.69 12.44
N GLY A 69 -23.63 38.87 13.47
CA GLY A 69 -22.81 37.68 13.67
C GLY A 69 -22.87 36.69 12.52
N ARG A 70 -24.04 36.49 11.91
CA ARG A 70 -24.16 35.67 10.69
C ARG A 70 -23.45 36.31 9.49
N ALA A 71 -23.56 37.63 9.32
CA ALA A 71 -22.91 38.36 8.23
C ALA A 71 -21.36 38.33 8.31
N PHE A 72 -20.81 38.00 9.47
CA PHE A 72 -19.38 37.93 9.76
C PHE A 72 -18.91 36.51 10.15
N THR A 73 -19.70 35.49 9.83
CA THR A 73 -19.34 34.07 9.96
C THR A 73 -19.23 33.45 8.57
N GLY A 74 -18.14 32.73 8.30
CA GLY A 74 -17.86 32.18 6.98
C GLY A 74 -17.20 30.81 6.99
N ALA A 75 -17.22 30.18 5.82
CA ALA A 75 -16.51 28.94 5.57
C ALA A 75 -15.05 29.24 5.20
N ALA A 76 -14.10 28.73 5.97
CA ALA A 76 -12.69 28.78 5.64
C ALA A 76 -12.32 27.50 4.86
N VAL A 77 -11.82 27.64 3.64
CA VAL A 77 -11.74 26.55 2.67
C VAL A 77 -10.41 26.52 1.94
N ARG A 78 -10.03 25.35 1.43
CA ARG A 78 -8.76 25.09 0.73
C ARG A 78 -7.54 25.58 1.53
N LEU A 79 -7.52 25.32 2.83
CA LEU A 79 -6.48 25.77 3.75
C LEU A 79 -5.22 24.91 3.63
N SER A 80 -4.05 25.55 3.57
CA SER A 80 -2.75 24.90 3.33
C SER A 80 -2.18 24.12 4.51
N THR A 81 -2.75 24.29 5.70
CA THR A 81 -2.27 23.68 6.94
C THR A 81 -3.41 23.62 7.96
N THR A 82 -3.25 22.77 8.96
CA THR A 82 -4.12 22.70 10.12
C THR A 82 -3.87 23.82 11.13
N SER A 83 -2.74 24.53 11.04
CA SER A 83 -2.42 25.59 12.00
C SER A 83 -3.17 26.89 11.69
N TYR A 84 -4.08 27.32 12.57
CA TYR A 84 -4.84 28.56 12.37
C TYR A 84 -3.97 29.81 12.23
N LYS A 85 -2.72 29.79 12.74
CA LYS A 85 -1.77 30.92 12.71
C LYS A 85 -1.03 31.09 11.38
N THR A 86 -0.98 30.04 10.57
CA THR A 86 -0.18 30.01 9.32
C THR A 86 -1.00 29.52 8.13
N ALA A 87 -2.31 29.33 8.32
CA ALA A 87 -3.22 28.88 7.29
C ALA A 87 -3.32 29.90 6.15
N LYS A 88 -3.06 29.43 4.93
CA LYS A 88 -3.34 30.16 3.70
C LYS A 88 -4.44 29.44 2.93
N GLY A 89 -5.39 30.17 2.37
CA GLY A 89 -6.54 29.59 1.69
C GLY A 89 -7.57 30.66 1.40
N TYR A 90 -8.85 30.36 1.60
CA TYR A 90 -9.93 31.31 1.33
C TYR A 90 -10.95 31.36 2.45
N LEU A 91 -11.59 32.52 2.56
CA LEU A 91 -12.78 32.70 3.38
C LEU A 91 -13.95 33.11 2.48
N VAL A 92 -15.04 32.35 2.56
CA VAL A 92 -16.31 32.63 1.87
C VAL A 92 -17.31 33.16 2.89
N VAL A 93 -17.83 34.37 2.67
CA VAL A 93 -18.78 35.04 3.57
C VAL A 93 -20.01 35.52 2.80
N HIS A 94 -21.19 35.27 3.35
CA HIS A 94 -22.43 35.90 2.95
C HIS A 94 -22.80 36.98 3.97
N ASN A 95 -22.63 38.26 3.61
CA ASN A 95 -22.82 39.37 4.57
C ASN A 95 -24.26 39.94 4.62
N GLY A 96 -25.19 39.29 3.93
CA GLY A 96 -26.61 39.67 3.85
C GLY A 96 -26.98 40.16 2.46
N GLU A 97 -26.24 41.13 1.92
CA GLU A 97 -26.48 41.68 0.58
C GLU A 97 -25.45 41.22 -0.45
N ARG A 98 -24.29 40.77 0.02
CA ARG A 98 -23.15 40.45 -0.82
C ARG A 98 -22.53 39.12 -0.44
N LEU A 99 -22.02 38.46 -1.46
CA LEU A 99 -21.22 37.26 -1.37
C LEU A 99 -19.76 37.62 -1.66
N LYS A 100 -18.85 37.28 -0.74
CA LYS A 100 -17.45 37.69 -0.79
C LYS A 100 -16.50 36.51 -0.65
N LEU A 101 -15.40 36.59 -1.40
CA LEU A 101 -14.26 35.68 -1.33
C LEU A 101 -13.02 36.46 -0.91
N PHE A 102 -12.39 36.08 0.19
CA PHE A 102 -11.12 36.67 0.64
C PHE A 102 -9.99 35.66 0.54
N GLU A 103 -8.78 36.12 0.19
CA GLU A 103 -7.56 35.36 0.45
C GLU A 103 -7.33 35.33 1.97
N LEU A 104 -7.09 34.14 2.53
CA LEU A 104 -6.53 34.01 3.86
C LEU A 104 -5.01 33.93 3.78
N PHE A 105 -4.35 34.77 4.57
CA PHE A 105 -2.91 34.73 4.77
C PHE A 105 -2.61 34.74 6.28
N ASP A 106 -1.92 33.69 6.75
CA ASP A 106 -1.64 33.48 8.18
C ASP A 106 -2.92 33.54 9.05
N GLY A 107 -3.99 32.94 8.52
CA GLY A 107 -5.30 32.88 9.16
C GLY A 107 -6.14 34.17 9.07
N VAL A 108 -5.63 35.24 8.44
CA VAL A 108 -6.30 36.55 8.37
C VAL A 108 -6.79 36.83 6.94
N PRO A 109 -8.06 37.24 6.73
CA PRO A 109 -8.56 37.64 5.43
C PRO A 109 -7.92 38.96 4.99
N ARG A 110 -7.35 38.94 3.78
CA ARG A 110 -6.77 40.14 3.15
C ARG A 110 -7.83 40.99 2.50
N THR A 111 -7.58 42.29 2.48
CA THR A 111 -8.41 43.26 1.77
C THR A 111 -7.61 43.85 0.59
N PRO A 112 -8.25 44.08 -0.57
CA PRO A 112 -9.66 43.82 -0.87
C PRO A 112 -10.00 42.32 -1.01
N ALA A 113 -11.30 42.01 -1.04
CA ALA A 113 -11.77 40.68 -1.42
C ALA A 113 -11.35 40.37 -2.87
N ILE A 114 -11.07 39.09 -3.15
CA ILE A 114 -10.80 38.59 -4.51
C ILE A 114 -12.07 38.72 -5.36
N ALA A 115 -13.23 38.36 -4.80
CA ALA A 115 -14.52 38.51 -5.42
C ALA A 115 -15.52 39.15 -4.44
N ASP A 116 -16.31 40.09 -4.95
CA ASP A 116 -17.37 40.78 -4.20
C ASP A 116 -18.56 41.04 -5.13
N GLN A 117 -19.62 40.25 -4.99
CA GLN A 117 -20.81 40.30 -5.84
C GLN A 117 -22.09 40.39 -5.01
N ALA A 118 -23.18 40.80 -5.64
CA ALA A 118 -24.49 40.77 -4.98
C ALA A 118 -24.87 39.31 -4.68
N ALA A 119 -25.39 39.07 -3.47
CA ALA A 119 -25.98 37.78 -3.12
C ALA A 119 -27.29 37.59 -3.90
N LEU A 120 -27.51 36.38 -4.42
CA LEU A 120 -28.78 36.02 -5.08
C LEU A 120 -29.75 35.36 -4.10
N ALA A 121 -29.23 34.73 -3.05
CA ALA A 121 -30.02 34.19 -1.97
C ALA A 121 -30.38 35.30 -0.95
N PRO A 122 -31.48 35.13 -0.19
CA PRO A 122 -31.79 36.04 0.90
C PRO A 122 -30.75 35.97 2.02
N PRO A 123 -30.62 37.03 2.85
CA PRO A 123 -29.81 36.98 4.06
C PRO A 123 -30.12 35.75 4.92
N PRO A 124 -29.09 35.04 5.43
CA PRO A 124 -29.32 33.85 6.25
C PRO A 124 -30.02 34.20 7.56
N ASN A 125 -30.90 33.31 7.99
CA ASN A 125 -31.58 33.33 9.28
C ASN A 125 -30.97 32.31 10.23
N ILE A 126 -31.45 32.32 11.48
CA ILE A 126 -31.15 31.26 12.45
C ILE A 126 -31.57 29.90 11.88
N GLY A 127 -30.70 28.90 11.99
CA GLY A 127 -30.94 27.53 11.50
C GLY A 127 -30.71 27.35 10.00
N ASP A 128 -30.54 28.44 9.23
CA ASP A 128 -30.19 28.33 7.83
C ASP A 128 -28.78 27.78 7.67
N THR A 129 -28.54 27.14 6.52
CA THR A 129 -27.27 26.50 6.24
C THR A 129 -26.49 27.25 5.17
N LEU A 130 -25.25 27.64 5.44
CA LEU A 130 -24.31 28.06 4.41
C LEU A 130 -23.61 26.80 3.88
N ARG A 131 -23.73 26.53 2.58
CA ARG A 131 -23.05 25.42 1.91
C ARG A 131 -22.17 25.95 0.78
N VAL A 132 -20.90 25.58 0.79
CA VAL A 132 -19.92 25.92 -0.23
C VAL A 132 -19.42 24.63 -0.89
N GLU A 133 -19.66 24.50 -2.19
CA GLU A 133 -19.11 23.44 -3.03
C GLU A 133 -17.85 23.98 -3.73
N LEU A 134 -16.76 23.23 -3.65
CA LEU A 134 -15.41 23.60 -4.05
C LEU A 134 -15.03 22.82 -5.30
N ASP A 135 -14.57 23.54 -6.31
CA ASP A 135 -14.08 22.98 -7.57
C ASP A 135 -12.81 23.70 -8.02
N SER A 136 -11.96 23.03 -8.79
CA SER A 136 -10.70 23.59 -9.29
C SER A 136 -10.28 22.92 -10.58
N ASP A 137 -10.04 23.71 -11.62
CA ASP A 137 -9.65 23.22 -12.94
C ASP A 137 -8.59 24.15 -13.57
N GLY A 138 -8.34 24.03 -14.87
CA GLY A 138 -7.39 24.90 -15.57
C GLY A 138 -7.80 26.39 -15.61
N SER A 139 -9.04 26.74 -15.27
CA SER A 139 -9.59 28.10 -15.32
C SER A 139 -9.55 28.85 -13.99
N GLY A 140 -9.31 28.15 -12.88
CA GLY A 140 -9.24 28.77 -11.55
C GLY A 140 -9.80 27.89 -10.45
N HIS A 141 -9.93 28.46 -9.26
CA HIS A 141 -10.76 27.89 -8.19
C HIS A 141 -12.17 28.45 -8.29
N LYS A 142 -13.16 27.60 -8.01
CA LYS A 142 -14.58 27.92 -8.04
C LYS A 142 -15.25 27.54 -6.73
N PHE A 143 -16.04 28.48 -6.20
CA PHE A 143 -16.76 28.34 -4.94
C PHE A 143 -18.25 28.56 -5.20
N THR A 144 -19.01 27.49 -5.27
CA THR A 144 -20.46 27.53 -5.52
C THR A 144 -21.18 27.57 -4.19
N VAL A 145 -21.94 28.64 -3.93
CA VAL A 145 -22.50 28.94 -2.61
C VAL A 145 -24.01 28.79 -2.63
N TYR A 146 -24.54 28.21 -1.56
CA TYR A 146 -25.97 28.05 -1.32
C TYR A 146 -26.32 28.49 0.10
N ILE A 147 -27.49 29.11 0.24
CA ILE A 147 -28.18 29.26 1.52
C ILE A 147 -29.34 28.27 1.53
N ASN A 148 -29.31 27.32 2.47
CA ASN A 148 -30.11 26.10 2.42
C ASN A 148 -29.89 25.36 1.09
N ASN A 149 -30.96 25.18 0.30
CA ASN A 149 -30.90 24.61 -1.04
C ASN A 149 -31.03 25.68 -2.14
N THR A 150 -31.06 26.97 -1.77
CA THR A 150 -31.16 28.09 -2.71
C THR A 150 -29.76 28.47 -3.17
N PHE A 151 -29.54 28.44 -4.48
CA PHE A 151 -28.30 28.93 -5.09
C PHE A 151 -28.12 30.42 -4.80
N ASP A 152 -26.96 30.79 -4.26
CA ASP A 152 -26.62 32.17 -3.93
C ASP A 152 -25.64 32.80 -4.94
N GLY A 153 -24.64 32.04 -5.39
CA GLY A 153 -23.70 32.53 -6.37
C GLY A 153 -22.50 31.63 -6.58
N ILE A 154 -21.68 32.00 -7.57
CA ILE A 154 -20.37 31.40 -7.82
C ILE A 154 -19.32 32.50 -7.64
N LEU A 155 -18.36 32.26 -6.76
CA LEU A 155 -17.16 33.08 -6.62
C LEU A 155 -16.01 32.37 -7.35
N LEU A 156 -15.15 33.15 -7.99
CA LEU A 156 -14.02 32.63 -8.77
C LEU A 156 -12.72 33.26 -8.29
N ASP A 157 -11.66 32.46 -8.32
CA ASP A 157 -10.28 32.94 -8.29
C ASP A 157 -9.51 32.32 -9.46
N PRO A 158 -9.44 33.01 -10.61
CA PRO A 158 -8.73 32.53 -11.80
C PRO A 158 -7.22 32.35 -11.58
N ASP A 159 -6.64 33.17 -10.70
CA ASP A 159 -5.19 33.22 -10.48
C ASP A 159 -4.71 32.17 -9.46
N LYS A 160 -5.66 31.55 -8.75
CA LYS A 160 -5.40 30.54 -7.72
C LYS A 160 -4.37 31.03 -6.69
N VAL A 161 -4.63 32.17 -6.07
CA VAL A 161 -3.63 32.84 -5.20
C VAL A 161 -3.26 32.02 -3.95
N ALA A 162 -4.13 31.10 -3.54
CA ALA A 162 -3.93 30.13 -2.45
C ALA A 162 -4.58 28.76 -2.74
N GLY A 163 -4.44 27.79 -1.83
CA GLY A 163 -5.19 26.52 -1.88
C GLY A 163 -4.83 25.57 -3.03
N ASN A 164 -3.54 25.53 -3.41
CA ASN A 164 -2.99 24.72 -4.51
C ASN A 164 -2.20 23.47 -4.06
N GLY A 165 -2.15 23.21 -2.76
CA GLY A 165 -1.48 22.02 -2.23
C GLY A 165 -2.25 20.73 -2.52
N GLU A 166 -1.56 19.60 -2.47
CA GLU A 166 -2.15 18.25 -2.61
C GLU A 166 -3.05 17.88 -1.42
N VAL A 167 -2.75 18.42 -0.24
CA VAL A 167 -3.52 18.22 0.99
C VAL A 167 -4.01 19.56 1.49
N LEU A 168 -5.33 19.71 1.54
CA LEU A 168 -6.03 20.91 1.93
C LEU A 168 -7.02 20.64 3.06
N TYR A 169 -7.29 21.66 3.86
CA TYR A 169 -8.18 21.58 5.01
C TYR A 169 -9.32 22.59 4.89
N ALA A 170 -10.32 22.46 5.77
CA ALA A 170 -11.40 23.41 5.89
C ALA A 170 -11.78 23.64 7.35
N GLY A 171 -12.53 24.71 7.58
CA GLY A 171 -12.88 25.17 8.90
C GLY A 171 -13.92 26.28 8.87
N ILE A 172 -14.02 26.96 10.01
CA ILE A 172 -14.98 28.04 10.24
C ILE A 172 -14.18 29.25 10.72
N GLN A 173 -14.48 30.42 10.15
CA GLN A 173 -13.94 31.68 10.65
C GLN A 173 -15.07 32.61 11.06
N ILE A 174 -14.90 33.24 12.23
CA ILE A 174 -15.89 34.14 12.83
C ILE A 174 -15.17 35.42 13.25
N HIS A 175 -15.68 36.58 12.86
CA HIS A 175 -15.12 37.88 13.29
C HIS A 175 -15.20 38.05 14.82
N GLY A 176 -14.33 38.86 15.41
CA GLY A 176 -14.46 39.20 16.83
C GLY A 176 -15.52 40.27 17.06
N ASN A 177 -15.95 40.43 18.31
CA ASN A 177 -16.96 41.42 18.72
C ASN A 177 -18.31 41.29 17.99
N THR A 178 -18.73 40.06 17.69
CA THR A 178 -20.04 39.76 17.12
C THR A 178 -20.89 38.91 18.06
N ASN A 179 -22.21 38.87 17.83
CA ASN A 179 -23.10 37.90 18.46
C ASN A 179 -23.40 36.80 17.44
N ASP A 180 -22.45 35.88 17.30
CA ASP A 180 -22.42 34.76 16.36
C ASP A 180 -22.87 33.43 16.99
N GLY A 181 -22.63 32.35 16.26
CA GLY A 181 -22.89 30.98 16.71
C GLY A 181 -23.00 30.03 15.52
N VAL A 182 -22.31 28.90 15.59
CA VAL A 182 -22.46 27.79 14.63
C VAL A 182 -22.90 26.53 15.38
N ASP A 183 -24.08 26.02 15.02
CA ASP A 183 -24.70 24.82 15.63
C ASP A 183 -24.16 23.52 15.03
N PHE A 184 -23.69 23.57 13.79
CA PHE A 184 -23.26 22.37 13.09
C PHE A 184 -22.30 22.69 11.96
N VAL A 185 -21.36 21.78 11.73
CA VAL A 185 -20.51 21.77 10.54
C VAL A 185 -20.42 20.36 9.96
N SER A 186 -20.40 20.27 8.64
CA SER A 186 -19.96 19.07 7.95
C SER A 186 -18.98 19.37 6.82
N LEU A 187 -18.02 18.47 6.66
CA LEU A 187 -17.02 18.45 5.59
C LEU A 187 -17.19 17.14 4.86
N SER A 188 -17.33 17.17 3.53
CA SER A 188 -17.47 15.94 2.75
C SER A 188 -16.78 16.00 1.40
N THR A 189 -16.50 14.81 0.88
CA THR A 189 -16.06 14.54 -0.49
C THR A 189 -16.99 13.50 -1.11
N PRO A 190 -17.36 13.62 -2.40
CA PRO A 190 -17.95 12.53 -3.14
C PRO A 190 -17.13 11.26 -2.91
N SER A 191 -17.81 10.13 -2.73
CA SER A 191 -17.09 8.86 -2.87
C SER A 191 -16.54 8.82 -4.27
N ASP A 192 -15.29 8.44 -4.43
CA ASP A 192 -14.91 7.88 -5.70
C ASP A 192 -15.78 6.64 -5.95
N ALA A 193 -16.35 6.58 -7.16
CA ALA A 193 -17.28 5.57 -7.63
C ALA A 193 -16.92 5.10 -9.04
N VAL A 194 -15.81 5.58 -9.61
CA VAL A 194 -15.39 5.25 -10.97
C VAL A 194 -14.35 4.13 -10.88
N PRO A 195 -14.72 2.87 -11.20
CA PRO A 195 -13.75 1.80 -11.09
C PRO A 195 -12.64 1.90 -12.15
N PRO A 196 -11.49 1.26 -11.88
CA PRO A 196 -10.47 0.99 -12.88
C PRO A 196 -11.03 0.32 -14.13
N ALA A 197 -10.41 0.58 -15.28
CA ALA A 197 -10.68 -0.17 -16.49
C ALA A 197 -10.22 -1.62 -16.32
N ALA A 198 -10.90 -2.56 -16.97
CA ALA A 198 -10.44 -3.94 -17.00
C ALA A 198 -9.20 -4.07 -17.88
N ILE A 199 -8.22 -4.86 -17.41
CA ILE A 199 -7.07 -5.27 -18.21
C ILE A 199 -7.55 -6.11 -19.40
N THR A 200 -7.18 -5.74 -20.62
CA THR A 200 -7.55 -6.50 -21.84
C THR A 200 -6.38 -7.22 -22.50
N SER A 201 -5.16 -6.99 -22.02
CA SER A 201 -3.92 -7.49 -22.61
C SER A 201 -3.23 -8.57 -21.77
N LEU A 202 -3.97 -9.26 -20.88
CA LEU A 202 -3.39 -10.29 -20.03
C LEU A 202 -2.87 -11.44 -20.89
N SER A 203 -1.67 -11.93 -20.57
CA SER A 203 -1.00 -13.05 -21.23
C SER A 203 -0.10 -13.82 -20.26
N VAL A 204 0.26 -15.06 -20.61
CA VAL A 204 1.26 -15.86 -19.90
C VAL A 204 2.56 -15.82 -20.69
N VAL A 205 3.66 -15.38 -20.07
CA VAL A 205 4.96 -15.17 -20.76
C VAL A 205 6.09 -16.04 -20.22
N GLY A 206 5.88 -16.73 -19.10
CA GLY A 206 6.87 -17.62 -18.50
C GLY A 206 6.22 -18.77 -17.73
N ALA A 207 6.87 -19.92 -17.71
CA ALA A 207 6.41 -21.10 -17.00
C ALA A 207 7.58 -21.89 -16.40
N SER A 208 7.40 -22.34 -15.16
CA SER A 208 8.22 -23.37 -14.53
C SER A 208 7.32 -24.55 -14.12
N SER A 209 7.85 -25.50 -13.36
CA SER A 209 7.04 -26.57 -12.78
C SER A 209 6.10 -26.10 -11.66
N THR A 210 6.34 -24.93 -11.06
CA THR A 210 5.59 -24.45 -9.90
C THR A 210 5.18 -22.98 -9.99
N THR A 211 5.49 -22.32 -11.10
CA THR A 211 5.19 -20.90 -11.30
C THR A 211 4.72 -20.63 -12.72
N LEU A 212 3.90 -19.58 -12.87
CA LEU A 212 3.54 -18.99 -14.15
C LEU A 212 3.68 -17.47 -14.04
N THR A 213 4.38 -16.85 -15.00
CA THR A 213 4.55 -15.39 -15.08
C THR A 213 3.53 -14.82 -16.05
N LEU A 214 2.72 -13.89 -15.54
CA LEU A 214 1.71 -13.16 -16.29
C LEU A 214 2.29 -11.81 -16.72
N GLU A 215 1.89 -11.33 -17.90
CA GLU A 215 2.21 -10.00 -18.42
C GLU A 215 0.94 -9.30 -18.88
N PHE A 216 0.83 -8.01 -18.57
CA PHE A 216 -0.29 -7.17 -18.98
C PHE A 216 0.09 -5.69 -18.98
N THR A 217 -0.77 -4.85 -19.55
CA THR A 217 -0.66 -3.39 -19.49
C THR A 217 -1.50 -2.90 -18.31
N ALA A 218 -0.88 -2.16 -17.39
CA ALA A 218 -1.56 -1.56 -16.24
C ALA A 218 -2.66 -0.59 -16.69
N THR A 219 -3.78 -0.59 -15.98
CA THR A 219 -4.89 0.36 -16.15
C THR A 219 -4.86 1.43 -15.06
N GLY A 220 -5.77 2.40 -15.16
CA GLY A 220 -5.84 3.51 -14.22
C GLY A 220 -6.62 3.20 -12.95
N ASP A 221 -6.74 4.25 -12.15
CA ASP A 221 -7.58 4.37 -10.97
C ASP A 221 -9.04 4.59 -11.41
N ASP A 222 -9.25 5.68 -12.15
CA ASP A 222 -10.52 5.99 -12.82
C ASP A 222 -10.45 5.57 -14.28
N GLY A 223 -10.93 4.37 -14.60
CA GLY A 223 -10.81 3.82 -15.95
C GLY A 223 -9.34 3.63 -16.35
N ASN A 224 -8.84 4.45 -17.27
CA ASN A 224 -7.44 4.39 -17.77
C ASN A 224 -6.58 5.55 -17.28
N THR A 225 -7.07 6.35 -16.33
CA THR A 225 -6.38 7.54 -15.81
C THR A 225 -5.89 7.29 -14.38
N GLY A 226 -4.75 7.83 -14.01
CA GLY A 226 -4.20 7.65 -12.66
C GLY A 226 -3.46 6.33 -12.48
N VAL A 227 -3.24 5.95 -11.22
CA VAL A 227 -2.55 4.71 -10.82
C VAL A 227 -3.46 3.95 -9.88
N ALA A 228 -3.86 2.74 -10.26
CA ALA A 228 -4.67 1.90 -9.40
C ALA A 228 -3.95 1.57 -8.07
N SER A 229 -4.73 1.23 -7.06
CA SER A 229 -4.20 0.90 -5.73
C SER A 229 -3.67 -0.53 -5.63
N ARG A 230 -4.36 -1.52 -6.23
CA ARG A 230 -3.94 -2.94 -6.16
C ARG A 230 -4.48 -3.81 -7.30
N TYR A 231 -3.91 -5.02 -7.41
CA TYR A 231 -4.44 -6.12 -8.21
C TYR A 231 -5.01 -7.24 -7.33
N ASP A 232 -6.18 -7.76 -7.69
CA ASP A 232 -6.66 -9.07 -7.24
C ASP A 232 -6.37 -10.08 -8.37
N VAL A 233 -5.31 -10.86 -8.20
CA VAL A 233 -4.90 -11.88 -9.17
C VAL A 233 -5.44 -13.23 -8.71
N ARG A 234 -6.24 -13.88 -9.56
CA ARG A 234 -6.87 -15.17 -9.25
C ARG A 234 -6.45 -16.24 -10.22
N TYR A 235 -6.39 -17.48 -9.76
CA TYR A 235 -6.18 -18.66 -10.59
C TYR A 235 -7.08 -19.83 -10.21
N ALA A 236 -7.36 -20.71 -11.18
CA ALA A 236 -8.17 -21.92 -10.99
C ALA A 236 -7.77 -23.03 -11.98
N ALA A 237 -8.13 -24.28 -11.67
CA ALA A 237 -7.94 -25.42 -12.58
C ALA A 237 -9.00 -25.51 -13.70
N SER A 238 -9.94 -24.58 -13.74
CA SER A 238 -11.00 -24.46 -14.74
C SER A 238 -11.19 -22.99 -15.11
N ALA A 239 -11.87 -22.72 -16.23
CA ALA A 239 -12.04 -21.36 -16.73
C ALA A 239 -12.69 -20.42 -15.70
N ILE A 240 -12.06 -19.28 -15.49
CA ILE A 240 -12.59 -18.20 -14.65
C ILE A 240 -13.57 -17.38 -15.48
N THR A 241 -14.62 -16.89 -14.85
CA THR A 241 -15.64 -15.99 -15.38
C THR A 241 -15.93 -14.93 -14.33
N GLU A 242 -16.61 -13.85 -14.70
CA GLU A 242 -17.00 -12.79 -13.76
C GLU A 242 -17.76 -13.37 -12.54
N ASN A 243 -18.63 -14.36 -12.78
CA ASN A 243 -19.49 -14.95 -11.75
C ASN A 243 -18.73 -15.86 -10.76
N ASN A 244 -17.62 -16.47 -11.17
CA ASN A 244 -16.88 -17.41 -10.33
C ASN A 244 -15.52 -16.87 -9.84
N PHE A 245 -15.17 -15.64 -10.23
CA PHE A 245 -13.87 -15.00 -9.90
C PHE A 245 -13.58 -15.01 -8.40
N SER A 246 -14.55 -14.65 -7.56
CA SER A 246 -14.38 -14.59 -6.10
C SER A 246 -14.18 -15.97 -5.46
N SER A 247 -14.61 -17.05 -6.13
CA SER A 247 -14.41 -18.43 -5.68
C SER A 247 -13.07 -19.03 -6.16
N ALA A 248 -12.39 -18.39 -7.12
CA ALA A 248 -11.06 -18.80 -7.56
C ALA A 248 -10.00 -18.49 -6.49
N THR A 249 -8.89 -19.22 -6.54
CA THR A 249 -7.81 -19.09 -5.57
C THR A 249 -7.06 -17.78 -5.80
N ALA A 250 -6.93 -16.96 -4.75
CA ALA A 250 -6.09 -15.76 -4.79
C ALA A 250 -4.61 -16.14 -4.90
N ALA A 251 -3.92 -15.55 -5.86
CA ALA A 251 -2.47 -15.59 -5.93
C ALA A 251 -1.88 -14.61 -4.92
N ASN A 252 -0.79 -15.00 -4.26
CA ASN A 252 -0.05 -14.11 -3.37
C ASN A 252 0.88 -13.23 -4.23
N VAL A 253 0.33 -12.12 -4.74
CA VAL A 253 1.03 -11.12 -5.56
C VAL A 253 1.02 -9.80 -4.80
N ASN A 254 2.21 -9.28 -4.47
CA ASN A 254 2.38 -8.03 -3.70
C ASN A 254 2.91 -6.87 -4.55
N ASP A 255 3.04 -7.08 -5.87
CA ASP A 255 3.47 -6.05 -6.80
C ASP A 255 2.49 -4.86 -6.79
N GLN A 256 3.00 -3.65 -6.56
CA GLN A 256 2.20 -2.43 -6.68
C GLN A 256 1.84 -2.17 -8.15
N PRO A 257 0.62 -1.70 -8.45
CA PRO A 257 0.28 -1.28 -9.80
C PRO A 257 1.21 -0.18 -10.32
N ALA A 258 1.67 -0.34 -11.56
CA ALA A 258 2.40 0.68 -12.29
C ALA A 258 1.44 1.74 -12.87
N PRO A 259 1.94 2.92 -13.29
CA PRO A 259 1.13 3.90 -13.98
C PRO A 259 0.43 3.33 -15.22
N ALA A 260 -0.80 3.79 -15.47
CA ALA A 260 -1.61 3.32 -16.60
C ALA A 260 -0.85 3.37 -17.93
N GLY A 261 -0.97 2.33 -18.73
CA GLY A 261 -0.25 2.16 -20.00
C GLY A 261 1.12 1.48 -19.87
N THR A 262 1.61 1.22 -18.67
CA THR A 262 2.89 0.53 -18.45
C THR A 262 2.72 -0.99 -18.57
N VAL A 263 3.63 -1.66 -19.29
CA VAL A 263 3.70 -3.13 -19.29
C VAL A 263 4.28 -3.63 -17.97
N GLN A 264 3.54 -4.47 -17.28
CA GLN A 264 3.88 -5.02 -15.97
C GLN A 264 3.82 -6.55 -16.00
N ARG A 265 4.66 -7.19 -15.18
CA ARG A 265 4.68 -8.64 -15.00
C ARG A 265 4.47 -9.00 -13.54
N VAL A 266 3.75 -10.10 -13.30
CA VAL A 266 3.56 -10.69 -11.97
C VAL A 266 3.79 -12.20 -12.05
N THR A 267 4.33 -12.82 -10.99
CA THR A 267 4.59 -14.26 -10.97
C THR A 267 3.69 -14.95 -9.95
N VAL A 268 2.83 -15.84 -10.43
CA VAL A 268 2.04 -16.72 -9.57
C VAL A 268 2.89 -17.93 -9.20
N THR A 269 3.04 -18.19 -7.90
CA THR A 269 3.88 -19.26 -7.34
C THR A 269 3.04 -20.31 -6.62
N GLY A 270 3.67 -21.43 -6.21
CA GLY A 270 3.01 -22.50 -5.45
C GLY A 270 2.07 -23.39 -6.28
N LEU A 271 2.22 -23.36 -7.61
CA LEU A 271 1.42 -24.19 -8.51
C LEU A 271 1.92 -25.64 -8.52
N SER A 272 1.04 -26.58 -8.81
CA SER A 272 1.41 -27.99 -9.00
C SER A 272 1.98 -28.21 -10.41
N SER A 273 2.94 -29.12 -10.54
CA SER A 273 3.58 -29.43 -11.83
C SER A 273 2.68 -30.20 -12.79
N GLY A 274 2.88 -29.99 -14.09
CA GLY A 274 2.11 -30.64 -15.16
C GLY A 274 0.62 -30.32 -15.14
N LYS A 275 0.22 -29.16 -14.63
CA LYS A 275 -1.18 -28.72 -14.54
C LYS A 275 -1.42 -27.48 -15.38
N THR A 276 -2.60 -27.42 -16.00
CA THR A 276 -3.11 -26.21 -16.64
C THR A 276 -3.91 -25.40 -15.63
N TYR A 277 -3.64 -24.10 -15.58
CA TYR A 277 -4.34 -23.13 -14.76
C TYR A 277 -4.89 -22.01 -15.64
N PHE A 278 -6.04 -21.47 -15.24
CA PHE A 278 -6.66 -20.28 -15.81
C PHE A 278 -6.45 -19.11 -14.86
N PHE A 279 -6.20 -17.93 -15.42
CA PHE A 279 -5.89 -16.71 -14.68
C PHE A 279 -6.80 -15.57 -15.13
N ALA A 280 -7.17 -14.73 -14.17
CA ALA A 280 -7.85 -13.47 -14.40
C ALA A 280 -7.42 -12.47 -13.32
N ILE A 281 -7.50 -11.18 -13.65
CA ILE A 281 -7.13 -10.09 -12.74
C ILE A 281 -8.31 -9.11 -12.63
N LYS A 282 -8.56 -8.61 -11.43
CA LYS A 282 -9.30 -7.36 -11.22
C LYS A 282 -8.34 -6.29 -10.70
N VAL A 283 -8.58 -5.06 -11.12
CA VAL A 283 -7.85 -3.87 -10.68
C VAL A 283 -8.75 -3.10 -9.72
N LEU A 284 -8.18 -2.60 -8.62
CA LEU A 284 -8.93 -1.91 -7.58
C LEU A 284 -8.26 -0.58 -7.23
N ASP A 285 -9.06 0.47 -7.06
CA ASP A 285 -8.67 1.80 -6.61
C ASP A 285 -8.55 1.88 -5.06
N GLU A 286 -8.22 3.07 -4.55
CA GLU A 286 -8.14 3.37 -3.12
C GLU A 286 -9.51 3.36 -2.42
N ALA A 287 -10.58 3.66 -3.16
CA ALA A 287 -11.96 3.60 -2.67
C ALA A 287 -12.52 2.16 -2.67
N ASN A 288 -11.76 1.18 -3.14
CA ASN A 288 -12.13 -0.22 -3.36
C ASN A 288 -13.19 -0.46 -4.44
N ASN A 289 -13.41 0.46 -5.40
CA ASN A 289 -14.12 0.09 -6.60
C ASN A 289 -13.23 -0.86 -7.42
N ALA A 290 -13.86 -1.83 -8.07
CA ALA A 290 -13.17 -2.90 -8.77
C ALA A 290 -13.56 -2.91 -10.25
N SER A 291 -12.57 -3.14 -11.11
CA SER A 291 -12.80 -3.39 -12.52
C SER A 291 -13.64 -4.65 -12.74
N LYS A 292 -14.16 -4.82 -13.96
CA LYS A 292 -14.52 -6.16 -14.47
C LYS A 292 -13.29 -7.06 -14.51
N ILE A 293 -13.47 -8.37 -14.60
CA ILE A 293 -12.33 -9.27 -14.80
C ILE A 293 -11.60 -8.94 -16.11
N SER A 294 -10.30 -9.18 -16.12
CA SER A 294 -9.51 -9.14 -17.34
C SER A 294 -10.00 -10.14 -18.38
N ASN A 295 -9.42 -10.10 -19.59
CA ASN A 295 -9.45 -11.29 -20.43
C ASN A 295 -8.88 -12.50 -19.66
N VAL A 296 -9.43 -13.69 -19.90
CA VAL A 296 -9.02 -14.91 -19.20
C VAL A 296 -7.94 -15.59 -20.02
N VAL A 297 -6.84 -15.95 -19.37
CA VAL A 297 -5.74 -16.67 -20.00
C VAL A 297 -5.54 -18.01 -19.33
N GLN A 298 -4.89 -18.95 -20.03
CA GLN A 298 -4.45 -20.20 -19.45
C GLN A 298 -2.96 -20.42 -19.69
N GLY A 299 -2.32 -21.11 -18.76
CA GLY A 299 -0.94 -21.56 -18.87
C GLY A 299 -0.77 -22.92 -18.21
N SER A 300 0.21 -23.69 -18.69
CA SER A 300 0.52 -25.00 -18.12
C SER A 300 1.89 -24.97 -17.45
N THR A 301 1.96 -25.44 -16.21
CA THR A 301 3.24 -25.68 -15.55
C THR A 301 3.97 -26.84 -16.23
N ALA A 302 5.30 -26.78 -16.24
CA ALA A 302 6.11 -27.86 -16.76
C ALA A 302 5.88 -29.14 -15.95
N LEU A 303 5.78 -30.29 -16.63
CA LEU A 303 5.71 -31.59 -15.97
C LEU A 303 7.08 -31.96 -15.42
N LEU A 304 7.14 -32.35 -14.13
CA LEU A 304 8.35 -32.92 -13.57
C LEU A 304 8.39 -34.43 -13.80
N SER A 305 9.53 -34.92 -14.29
CA SER A 305 9.84 -36.34 -14.27
C SER A 305 10.62 -36.64 -13.00
N THR A 306 9.98 -37.33 -12.05
CA THR A 306 10.61 -37.71 -10.79
C THR A 306 11.55 -38.90 -10.99
N VAL A 307 12.76 -38.78 -10.46
CA VAL A 307 13.67 -39.91 -10.24
C VAL A 307 13.80 -40.10 -8.73
N LYS A 308 13.51 -41.31 -8.27
CA LYS A 308 13.69 -41.71 -6.88
C LYS A 308 14.78 -42.77 -6.81
N ASP A 309 15.69 -42.58 -5.87
CA ASP A 309 16.62 -43.62 -5.44
C ASP A 309 16.45 -43.77 -3.93
N ASP A 310 16.05 -44.95 -3.48
CA ASP A 310 15.88 -45.25 -2.06
C ASP A 310 17.15 -45.79 -1.40
N PHE A 311 18.19 -46.07 -2.18
CA PHE A 311 19.47 -46.62 -1.71
C PHE A 311 19.36 -47.97 -0.98
N GLU A 312 18.23 -48.66 -1.07
CA GLU A 312 17.96 -49.96 -0.42
C GLU A 312 18.65 -51.12 -1.17
N ARG A 313 19.99 -51.07 -1.24
CA ARG A 313 20.83 -52.07 -1.91
C ARG A 313 22.11 -52.34 -1.13
N ALA A 314 22.78 -53.44 -1.48
CA ALA A 314 24.08 -53.78 -0.89
C ALA A 314 25.15 -52.75 -1.30
N GLY A 315 25.89 -52.26 -0.30
CA GLY A 315 27.04 -51.38 -0.51
C GLY A 315 28.31 -52.10 -0.98
N PRO A 316 29.44 -51.38 -1.09
CA PRO A 316 29.62 -49.98 -0.70
C PRO A 316 29.19 -48.96 -1.78
N GLY A 317 29.08 -49.34 -3.05
CA GLY A 317 28.85 -48.38 -4.14
C GLY A 317 27.42 -47.85 -4.23
N LEU A 318 27.26 -46.57 -4.61
CA LEU A 318 25.94 -45.96 -4.85
C LEU A 318 25.27 -46.43 -6.15
N GLY A 319 26.02 -47.10 -7.04
CA GLY A 319 25.56 -47.54 -8.36
C GLY A 319 25.95 -46.57 -9.48
N SER A 320 25.81 -47.01 -10.73
CA SER A 320 26.28 -46.28 -11.92
C SER A 320 25.56 -44.96 -12.20
N ASN A 321 24.40 -44.74 -11.58
CA ASN A 321 23.64 -43.49 -11.72
C ASN A 321 24.24 -42.33 -10.92
N TRP A 322 25.15 -42.62 -9.99
CA TRP A 322 25.76 -41.65 -9.10
C TRP A 322 27.25 -41.54 -9.34
N ALA A 323 27.76 -40.32 -9.39
CA ALA A 323 29.18 -40.03 -9.29
C ALA A 323 29.49 -39.55 -7.87
N ALA A 324 30.28 -40.32 -7.13
CA ALA A 324 30.66 -40.00 -5.76
C ALA A 324 32.10 -40.42 -5.47
N GLY A 325 32.72 -39.79 -4.46
CA GLY A 325 34.02 -40.23 -3.95
C GLY A 325 33.91 -41.57 -3.20
N ALA A 326 35.04 -42.25 -2.99
CA ALA A 326 35.07 -43.57 -2.34
C ALA A 326 34.54 -43.57 -0.89
N ASN A 327 34.51 -42.40 -0.24
CA ASN A 327 34.00 -42.23 1.12
C ASN A 327 32.48 -42.12 1.20
N ILE A 328 31.78 -41.85 0.10
CA ILE A 328 30.31 -41.89 0.08
C ILE A 328 29.88 -43.29 -0.29
N GLN A 329 29.28 -44.00 0.67
CA GLN A 329 28.95 -45.41 0.53
C GLN A 329 27.52 -45.70 1.00
N ILE A 330 26.96 -46.80 0.51
CA ILE A 330 25.74 -47.37 1.08
C ILE A 330 26.10 -48.30 2.23
N ALA A 331 25.53 -48.08 3.41
CA ALA A 331 25.69 -48.94 4.57
C ALA A 331 24.37 -49.02 5.35
N GLY A 332 23.81 -50.24 5.44
CA GLY A 332 22.53 -50.48 6.11
C GLY A 332 21.33 -49.83 5.41
N GLY A 333 21.35 -49.76 4.07
CA GLY A 333 20.28 -49.14 3.26
C GLY A 333 20.36 -47.61 3.16
N GLU A 334 21.33 -46.97 3.82
CA GLU A 334 21.48 -45.51 3.85
C GLU A 334 22.79 -45.07 3.19
N VAL A 335 22.79 -43.88 2.60
CA VAL A 335 24.03 -43.21 2.14
C VAL A 335 24.75 -42.62 3.33
N LYS A 336 26.04 -42.95 3.48
CA LYS A 336 26.90 -42.49 4.58
C LYS A 336 28.23 -41.96 4.04
N ASN A 337 28.76 -40.95 4.70
CA ASN A 337 30.16 -40.57 4.57
C ASN A 337 30.97 -41.39 5.59
N VAL A 338 31.83 -42.29 5.11
CA VAL A 338 32.67 -43.18 5.94
C VAL A 338 34.10 -42.65 6.14
N SER A 339 34.37 -41.39 5.76
CA SER A 339 35.66 -40.74 6.02
C SER A 339 35.98 -40.72 7.51
N THR A 340 37.24 -40.96 7.86
CA THR A 340 37.77 -40.81 9.22
C THR A 340 38.24 -39.38 9.52
N SER A 341 38.24 -38.51 8.51
CA SER A 341 38.59 -37.10 8.62
C SER A 341 37.34 -36.24 8.47
N PHE A 342 37.26 -35.17 9.29
CA PHE A 342 36.18 -34.21 9.17
C PHE A 342 36.32 -33.44 7.86
N GLY A 343 35.28 -33.51 7.04
CA GLY A 343 35.28 -32.91 5.71
C GLY A 343 34.00 -33.22 4.96
N TRP A 344 33.72 -32.38 3.97
CA TRP A 344 32.56 -32.53 3.11
C TRP A 344 32.87 -33.44 1.94
N GLU A 345 31.96 -34.36 1.69
CA GLU A 345 31.97 -35.24 0.54
C GLU A 345 30.67 -35.03 -0.23
N ARG A 346 30.67 -35.35 -1.53
CA ARG A 346 29.49 -35.13 -2.39
C ARG A 346 29.22 -36.33 -3.27
N ALA A 347 27.95 -36.47 -3.61
CA ALA A 347 27.46 -37.38 -4.62
C ALA A 347 26.57 -36.60 -5.59
N VAL A 348 26.73 -36.88 -6.89
CA VAL A 348 25.96 -36.23 -7.96
C VAL A 348 25.23 -37.30 -8.75
N LEU A 349 23.91 -37.15 -8.90
CA LEU A 349 23.13 -37.99 -9.79
C LEU A 349 23.51 -37.64 -11.24
N SER A 350 24.28 -38.51 -11.89
CA SER A 350 24.94 -38.23 -13.17
C SER A 350 24.04 -38.40 -14.39
N THR A 351 22.91 -39.09 -14.23
CA THR A 351 21.97 -39.47 -15.31
C THR A 351 20.86 -38.45 -15.59
N ARG A 352 20.74 -37.41 -14.77
CA ARG A 352 19.77 -36.30 -14.96
C ARG A 352 20.47 -34.95 -14.90
N ARG A 353 19.79 -33.92 -15.40
CA ARG A 353 20.26 -32.52 -15.46
C ARG A 353 19.06 -31.59 -15.16
N ASN A 354 19.34 -30.34 -14.80
CA ASN A 354 18.34 -29.26 -14.66
C ASN A 354 17.18 -29.60 -13.71
N ALA A 355 17.50 -30.22 -12.57
CA ALA A 355 16.50 -30.50 -11.53
C ALA A 355 15.87 -29.19 -11.05
N GLN A 356 14.53 -29.15 -11.01
CA GLN A 356 13.74 -28.02 -10.50
C GLN A 356 13.33 -28.23 -9.04
N GLU A 357 13.33 -29.48 -8.58
CA GLU A 357 13.01 -29.88 -7.22
C GLU A 357 13.94 -31.02 -6.82
N VAL A 358 14.48 -30.94 -5.59
CA VAL A 358 15.31 -31.99 -5.01
C VAL A 358 14.88 -32.16 -3.56
N THR A 359 14.58 -33.40 -3.18
CA THR A 359 14.17 -33.75 -1.82
C THR A 359 15.07 -34.86 -1.33
N ILE A 360 15.59 -34.70 -0.11
CA ILE A 360 16.26 -35.76 0.64
C ILE A 360 15.40 -36.14 1.84
N LYS A 361 15.46 -37.41 2.23
CA LYS A 361 14.81 -37.91 3.43
C LYS A 361 15.88 -38.49 4.35
N TRP A 362 15.89 -38.05 5.60
CA TRP A 362 16.80 -38.59 6.60
C TRP A 362 16.42 -40.02 6.97
N GLY A 363 17.41 -40.90 7.00
CA GLY A 363 17.25 -42.28 7.42
C GLY A 363 17.07 -42.42 8.94
N PRO A 364 16.49 -43.53 9.41
CA PRO A 364 16.24 -43.75 10.84
C PRO A 364 17.51 -43.80 11.69
N THR A 365 18.70 -44.01 11.10
CA THR A 365 19.96 -44.04 11.88
C THR A 365 20.71 -42.70 11.89
N ALA A 366 20.14 -41.64 11.31
CA ALA A 366 20.75 -40.32 11.28
C ALA A 366 20.82 -39.69 12.68
N THR A 367 22.03 -39.30 13.10
CA THR A 367 22.27 -38.59 14.37
C THR A 367 22.07 -37.09 14.19
N PRO A 368 21.75 -36.33 15.27
CA PRO A 368 21.63 -34.87 15.18
C PRO A 368 22.86 -34.18 14.58
N GLU A 369 24.05 -34.69 14.90
CA GLU A 369 25.34 -34.25 14.36
C GLU A 369 25.44 -34.47 12.84
N ALA A 370 25.03 -35.65 12.35
CA ALA A 370 25.03 -35.95 10.92
C ALA A 370 24.04 -35.07 10.15
N LEU A 371 22.87 -34.78 10.75
CA LEU A 371 21.88 -33.88 10.18
C LEU A 371 22.42 -32.45 10.04
N GLN A 372 23.20 -31.98 11.01
CA GLN A 372 23.85 -30.68 10.95
C GLN A 372 24.88 -30.59 9.82
N HIS A 373 25.54 -31.70 9.46
CA HIS A 373 26.60 -31.75 8.44
C HIS A 373 26.19 -32.44 7.14
N THR A 374 24.89 -32.43 6.82
CA THR A 374 24.40 -32.93 5.54
C THR A 374 23.47 -31.91 4.89
N GLY A 375 23.47 -31.86 3.56
CA GLY A 375 22.65 -30.94 2.81
C GLY A 375 22.43 -31.40 1.37
N ILE A 376 21.78 -30.56 0.58
CA ILE A 376 21.50 -30.84 -0.83
C ILE A 376 22.51 -30.09 -1.70
N PHE A 377 23.23 -30.82 -2.54
CA PHE A 377 24.09 -30.26 -3.56
C PHE A 377 23.32 -30.00 -4.85
N VAL A 378 23.18 -28.74 -5.23
CA VAL A 378 22.36 -28.26 -6.35
C VAL A 378 23.20 -27.49 -7.36
N MET A 379 22.65 -27.31 -8.56
CA MET A 379 23.32 -26.60 -9.67
C MET A 379 24.74 -27.13 -9.95
N ALA A 380 24.92 -28.44 -9.83
CA ALA A 380 26.19 -29.10 -10.14
C ALA A 380 26.58 -28.85 -11.60
N SER A 381 27.82 -28.40 -11.82
CA SER A 381 28.34 -28.05 -13.15
C SER A 381 28.53 -29.24 -14.08
N SER A 382 28.58 -30.47 -13.54
CA SER A 382 28.67 -31.71 -14.30
C SER A 382 28.15 -32.91 -13.49
N GLY A 383 27.98 -34.07 -14.14
CA GLY A 383 27.63 -35.33 -13.48
C GLY A 383 28.83 -36.07 -12.86
N SER A 384 29.84 -35.33 -12.40
CA SER A 384 31.09 -35.86 -11.81
C SER A 384 31.11 -35.68 -10.29
N SER A 385 31.88 -36.53 -9.59
CA SER A 385 32.16 -36.37 -8.15
C SER A 385 32.99 -35.12 -7.82
N THR A 386 33.56 -34.47 -8.84
CA THR A 386 34.34 -33.22 -8.72
C THR A 386 33.58 -32.00 -9.21
N ALA A 387 32.26 -32.10 -9.44
CA ALA A 387 31.46 -30.97 -9.91
C ALA A 387 31.49 -29.82 -8.90
N SER A 388 31.67 -28.60 -9.41
CA SER A 388 31.36 -27.38 -8.66
C SER A 388 29.84 -27.14 -8.62
N GLY A 389 29.35 -26.36 -7.67
CA GLY A 389 27.92 -26.09 -7.51
C GLY A 389 27.62 -25.44 -6.18
N TYR A 390 26.41 -25.61 -5.65
CA TYR A 390 26.01 -25.02 -4.38
C TYR A 390 25.50 -26.07 -3.41
N LEU A 391 25.92 -26.00 -2.16
CA LEU A 391 25.38 -26.80 -1.07
C LEU A 391 24.39 -25.96 -0.27
N ILE A 392 23.17 -26.45 -0.14
CA ILE A 392 22.16 -25.91 0.79
C ILE A 392 22.16 -26.82 2.02
N GLN A 393 22.50 -26.28 3.18
CA GLN A 393 22.56 -27.01 4.44
C GLN A 393 21.74 -26.28 5.51
N ARG A 394 21.05 -27.04 6.36
CA ARG A 394 20.25 -26.50 7.47
C ARG A 394 20.90 -26.90 8.79
N GLU A 395 21.18 -25.92 9.64
CA GLU A 395 21.66 -26.20 11.00
C GLU A 395 20.56 -26.91 11.80
N ASN A 396 20.90 -28.06 12.38
CA ASN A 396 19.95 -28.90 13.10
C ASN A 396 19.88 -28.54 14.59
N VAL A 397 19.61 -27.26 14.87
CA VAL A 397 19.46 -26.70 16.22
C VAL A 397 18.26 -25.74 16.26
N SER A 398 17.72 -25.48 17.45
CA SER A 398 16.66 -24.47 17.61
C SER A 398 17.17 -23.10 17.16
N GLY A 399 16.42 -22.41 16.29
CA GLY A 399 16.84 -21.14 15.69
C GLY A 399 17.96 -21.26 14.65
N GLY A 400 18.31 -22.48 14.22
CA GLY A 400 19.36 -22.71 13.22
C GLY A 400 19.12 -21.96 11.90
N ARG A 401 20.19 -21.70 11.16
CA ARG A 401 20.16 -21.02 9.86
C ARG A 401 20.17 -22.00 8.70
N THR A 402 19.68 -21.54 7.54
CA THR A 402 19.88 -22.21 6.26
C THR A 402 21.07 -21.56 5.59
N ASN A 403 22.14 -22.32 5.39
CA ASN A 403 23.38 -21.85 4.80
C ASN A 403 23.47 -22.24 3.33
N LEU A 404 24.02 -21.35 2.52
CA LEU A 404 24.34 -21.59 1.11
C LEU A 404 25.85 -21.49 0.91
N TRP A 405 26.47 -22.59 0.49
CA TRP A 405 27.90 -22.67 0.26
C TRP A 405 28.18 -22.86 -1.23
N HIS A 406 29.13 -22.12 -1.79
CA HIS A 406 29.70 -22.44 -3.08
C HIS A 406 30.71 -23.57 -2.90
N VAL A 407 30.53 -24.66 -3.65
CA VAL A 407 31.43 -25.82 -3.62
C VAL A 407 32.32 -25.75 -4.85
N LYS A 408 33.63 -25.60 -4.65
CA LYS A 408 34.60 -25.62 -5.74
C LYS A 408 34.78 -27.04 -6.30
N ALA A 409 35.35 -27.13 -7.50
CA ALA A 409 35.74 -28.42 -8.08
C ALA A 409 36.75 -29.18 -7.19
N SER A 410 37.61 -28.46 -6.46
CA SER A 410 38.52 -29.02 -5.46
C SER A 410 37.83 -29.65 -4.24
N GLY A 411 36.53 -29.38 -4.03
CA GLY A 411 35.78 -29.83 -2.85
C GLY A 411 35.76 -28.84 -1.69
N GLU A 412 36.55 -27.77 -1.79
CA GLU A 412 36.54 -26.68 -0.81
C GLU A 412 35.20 -25.93 -0.84
N LEU A 413 34.67 -25.64 0.34
CA LEU A 413 33.47 -24.82 0.53
C LEU A 413 33.86 -23.38 0.79
N GLU A 414 33.21 -22.46 0.09
CA GLU A 414 33.23 -21.04 0.36
C GLU A 414 31.83 -20.58 0.74
N HIS A 415 31.72 -19.80 1.82
CA HIS A 415 30.43 -19.25 2.21
C HIS A 415 29.92 -18.27 1.15
N GLY A 416 28.69 -18.47 0.68
CA GLY A 416 28.05 -17.55 -0.25
C GLY A 416 27.88 -16.17 0.40
N ARG A 417 28.49 -15.14 -0.17
CA ARG A 417 28.27 -13.74 0.25
C ARG A 417 26.97 -13.22 -0.37
N PHE A 418 25.86 -13.34 0.34
CA PHE A 418 24.67 -12.50 0.10
C PHE A 418 24.07 -12.16 1.45
N GLY A 419 24.19 -10.89 1.85
CA GLY A 419 23.74 -10.37 3.14
C GLY A 419 22.34 -9.77 3.09
N ASP A 420 21.83 -9.47 4.28
CA ASP A 420 20.86 -8.39 4.50
C ASP A 420 21.33 -7.41 5.62
N ASP A 421 22.59 -7.51 6.05
CA ASP A 421 23.08 -6.82 7.25
C ASP A 421 24.48 -6.17 7.11
N GLY A 422 25.09 -6.17 5.92
CA GLY A 422 26.22 -5.26 5.62
C GLY A 422 27.45 -5.36 6.52
N GLN A 423 27.64 -6.46 7.28
CA GLN A 423 28.80 -6.69 8.14
C GLN A 423 29.73 -7.75 7.53
N ASP A 424 31.00 -7.39 7.41
CA ASP A 424 32.06 -8.23 6.88
C ASP A 424 32.44 -9.31 7.90
N HIS A 425 32.02 -10.55 7.65
CA HIS A 425 32.50 -11.72 8.40
C HIS A 425 33.38 -12.57 7.47
N GLY A 426 34.67 -12.52 7.76
CA GLY A 426 35.76 -12.92 6.88
C GLY A 426 35.79 -14.39 6.45
N SER A 427 36.69 -14.66 5.49
CA SER A 427 37.06 -15.99 5.03
C SER A 427 37.56 -16.87 6.18
N GLY A 428 36.72 -17.79 6.65
CA GLY A 428 37.11 -18.79 7.63
C GLY A 428 37.79 -19.98 6.95
N LYS A 429 39.13 -19.99 6.92
CA LYS A 429 39.87 -21.26 6.91
C LYS A 429 39.69 -21.88 8.29
N PHE A 430 38.91 -22.95 8.41
CA PHE A 430 38.95 -23.79 9.61
C PHE A 430 40.20 -24.67 9.57
N GLU A 431 41.34 -24.06 9.86
CA GLU A 431 42.49 -24.76 10.42
C GLU A 431 42.48 -24.57 11.94
N HIS A 432 42.77 -25.65 12.66
CA HIS A 432 42.94 -25.77 14.12
C HIS A 432 41.67 -25.92 14.98
N LEU A 433 41.32 -27.17 15.25
CA LEU A 433 41.31 -27.69 16.63
C LEU A 433 41.93 -29.10 16.61
N ARG A 434 43.22 -29.19 16.98
CA ARG A 434 43.86 -30.47 17.34
C ARG A 434 43.37 -30.88 18.73
N SER A 435 43.06 -32.18 18.83
CA SER A 435 43.00 -33.07 20.00
C SER A 435 43.23 -32.48 21.40
N HIS A 436 42.43 -32.89 22.38
CA HIS A 436 42.89 -33.42 23.69
C HIS A 436 41.76 -34.25 24.32
N GLY A 437 42.06 -35.49 24.74
CA GLY A 437 41.26 -36.30 25.67
C GLY A 437 40.47 -37.43 25.04
#